data_AF-A0A952RLM0-F1
#
_entry.id   AF-A0A952RLM0-F1
#
_cell.length_a   1.000
_cell.length_b   1.000
_cell.length_c   1.000
_cell.angle_alpha   90.00
_cell.angle_beta   90.00
_cell.angle_gamma   90.00
#
_symmetry.space_group_name_H-M   'P 1'
#
loop_
_entity.id
_entity.type
_entity.pdbx_description
1 polymer ?
#
loop_
_entity_poly.entity_id
_entity_poly.type
_entity_poly.pdbx_seq_one_letter_code
_entity_poly.pdbx_strand_id
1 'polypeptide(L)'
;MAITLAVTSLCLAVGCATGEDDLEAEETQEEAAQMPEIQTGVDEKATGYQCACAAGEEMQAGLCYPKCRSGYVGEGPICWETCASGFTDTGFFCHRNSHVTSTNTSKCPWYNKCGLGSSCSTCPSGYKNDGCTCRRDAYIYAQPSYGRGVGKVPSCNSY
;
A
#
# COMPACT_ATOMS: atom_id res chain seq x y z
N MET A 1 -58.05 -1.59 25.15
CA MET A 1 -57.08 -2.20 26.11
C MET A 1 -56.11 -3.02 25.28
N ALA A 2 -54.80 -2.78 25.14
CA ALA A 2 -53.82 -1.93 25.83
C ALA A 2 -52.79 -1.45 24.78
N ILE A 3 -52.51 -0.14 24.68
CA ILE A 3 -51.38 0.64 25.24
C ILE A 3 -50.07 0.50 24.44
N THR A 4 -49.86 1.49 23.58
CA THR A 4 -48.59 1.90 22.95
C THR A 4 -47.73 2.63 23.99
N LEU A 5 -46.45 2.29 24.14
CA LEU A 5 -45.50 3.05 24.96
C LEU A 5 -44.36 3.57 24.09
N ALA A 6 -44.38 4.89 23.87
CA ALA A 6 -43.26 5.69 23.40
C ALA A 6 -42.31 5.94 24.57
N VAL A 7 -41.00 5.81 24.36
CA VAL A 7 -39.98 6.23 25.33
C VAL A 7 -39.20 7.39 24.73
N THR A 8 -39.73 8.59 24.95
CA THR A 8 -38.97 9.84 24.96
C THR A 8 -38.01 9.81 26.16
N SER A 9 -36.70 9.76 25.90
CA SER A 9 -35.69 10.01 26.92
C SER A 9 -35.00 11.34 26.64
N LEU A 10 -35.41 12.31 27.45
CA LEU A 10 -34.88 13.66 27.57
C LEU A 10 -33.62 13.59 28.46
N CYS A 11 -32.45 13.88 27.92
CA CYS A 11 -31.26 14.16 28.73
C CYS A 11 -30.89 15.64 28.59
N LEU A 12 -30.94 16.32 29.72
CA LEU A 12 -30.77 17.75 29.93
C LEU A 12 -29.32 18.20 29.68
N ALA A 13 -29.19 19.38 29.07
CA ALA A 13 -27.98 20.17 29.12
C ALA A 13 -27.82 20.83 30.50
N VAL A 14 -26.70 20.57 31.17
CA VAL A 14 -26.09 21.43 32.20
C VAL A 14 -24.58 21.36 31.97
N GLY A 15 -23.99 22.48 31.54
CA GLY A 15 -22.56 22.59 31.29
C GLY A 15 -21.73 22.76 32.56
N CYS A 16 -20.45 22.41 32.46
CA CYS A 16 -19.33 23.02 33.17
C CYS A 16 -18.08 22.85 32.31
N ALA A 17 -17.44 23.97 31.98
CA ALA A 17 -16.25 24.06 31.15
C ALA A 17 -14.99 23.55 31.88
N THR A 18 -14.21 22.72 31.21
CA THR A 18 -12.77 22.54 31.46
C THR A 18 -12.10 22.56 30.09
N GLY A 19 -11.19 23.52 29.88
CA GLY A 19 -10.63 23.86 28.57
C GLY A 19 -10.02 22.67 27.84
N GLU A 20 -10.53 22.45 26.64
CA GLU A 20 -10.01 21.59 25.61
C GLU A 20 -9.37 22.56 24.61
N ASP A 21 -8.04 22.54 24.47
CA ASP A 21 -7.40 23.15 23.31
C ASP A 21 -7.78 22.25 22.12
N ASP A 22 -8.94 22.58 21.53
CA ASP A 22 -9.45 22.01 20.30
C ASP A 22 -8.45 22.30 19.18
N LEU A 23 -7.51 21.39 18.97
CA LEU A 23 -6.93 21.19 17.64
C LEU A 23 -8.05 20.59 16.79
N GLU A 24 -8.94 21.48 16.32
CA GLU A 24 -9.80 21.23 15.18
C GLU A 24 -8.87 20.87 14.02
N ALA A 25 -8.70 19.57 13.80
CA ALA A 25 -8.40 19.10 12.47
C ALA A 25 -9.62 19.50 11.64
N GLU A 26 -9.51 20.62 10.92
CA GLU A 26 -10.37 20.89 9.79
C GLU A 26 -10.22 19.71 8.83
N GLU A 27 -11.10 18.73 8.95
CA GLU A 27 -11.44 17.85 7.85
C GLU A 27 -12.09 18.75 6.80
N THR A 28 -11.26 19.39 5.98
CA THR A 28 -11.71 19.87 4.69
C THR A 28 -12.16 18.62 3.96
N GLN A 29 -13.46 18.41 3.97
CA GLN A 29 -14.16 17.52 3.06
C GLN A 29 -13.77 17.98 1.67
N GLU A 30 -12.76 17.34 1.11
CA GLU A 30 -12.42 17.45 -0.30
C GLU A 30 -13.62 16.81 -1.02
N GLU A 31 -14.59 17.66 -1.37
CA GLU A 31 -15.70 17.31 -2.22
C GLU A 31 -15.07 16.70 -3.46
N ALA A 32 -15.15 15.37 -3.58
CA ALA A 32 -14.60 14.64 -4.69
C ALA A 32 -15.24 15.21 -5.94
N ALA A 33 -14.53 16.09 -6.64
CA ALA A 33 -14.96 16.60 -7.93
C ALA A 33 -15.01 15.39 -8.84
N GLN A 34 -16.21 14.82 -8.97
CA GLN A 34 -16.54 13.77 -9.90
C GLN A 34 -16.10 14.29 -11.27
N MET A 35 -15.01 13.73 -11.80
CA MET A 35 -14.63 14.01 -13.18
C MET A 35 -15.84 13.70 -14.05
N PRO A 36 -16.29 14.63 -14.91
CA PRO A 36 -17.41 14.35 -15.79
C PRO A 36 -17.01 13.20 -16.72
N GLU A 37 -17.80 12.14 -16.72
CA GLU A 37 -17.71 11.11 -17.74
C GLU A 37 -18.05 11.74 -19.09
N ILE A 38 -17.03 12.01 -19.90
CA ILE A 38 -17.24 12.35 -21.30
C ILE A 38 -17.56 11.05 -22.01
N GLN A 39 -18.83 10.82 -22.32
CA GLN A 39 -19.26 9.76 -23.23
C GLN A 39 -18.72 10.11 -24.62
N THR A 40 -17.50 9.67 -24.90
CA THR A 40 -17.02 9.56 -26.26
C THR A 40 -17.98 8.59 -26.95
N GLY A 41 -18.85 9.06 -27.85
CA GLY A 41 -19.78 8.23 -28.63
C GLY A 41 -19.06 7.29 -29.61
N VAL A 42 -18.03 6.60 -29.15
CA VAL A 42 -17.48 5.41 -29.77
C VAL A 42 -18.40 4.29 -29.36
N ASP A 43 -19.23 3.84 -30.30
CA ASP A 43 -19.88 2.55 -30.19
C ASP A 43 -18.78 1.50 -29.92
N GLU A 44 -18.76 0.91 -28.73
CA GLU A 44 -17.90 -0.23 -28.35
C GLU A 44 -18.30 -1.51 -29.12
N LYS A 45 -18.77 -1.37 -30.37
CA LYS A 45 -18.88 -2.49 -31.28
C LYS A 45 -17.46 -2.94 -31.49
N ALA A 46 -17.07 -4.00 -30.77
CA ALA A 46 -15.85 -4.74 -30.99
C ALA A 46 -15.65 -4.80 -32.50
N THR A 47 -14.66 -4.06 -32.98
CA THR A 47 -14.26 -4.17 -34.37
C THR A 47 -14.02 -5.66 -34.54
N GLY A 48 -14.54 -6.27 -35.62
CA GLY A 48 -14.60 -7.73 -35.77
C GLY A 48 -13.23 -8.41 -35.84
N TYR A 49 -12.18 -7.79 -35.32
CA TYR A 49 -10.83 -8.29 -35.21
C TYR A 49 -10.61 -8.83 -33.79
N GLN A 50 -10.10 -10.05 -33.70
CA GLN A 50 -9.43 -10.53 -32.49
C GLN A 50 -7.94 -10.59 -32.77
N CYS A 51 -7.19 -10.06 -31.83
CA CYS A 51 -5.74 -9.98 -31.88
C CYS A 51 -5.14 -10.96 -30.87
N ALA A 52 -4.12 -11.69 -31.29
CA ALA A 52 -3.41 -12.63 -30.43
C ALA A 52 -1.89 -12.49 -30.58
N CYS A 53 -1.19 -12.79 -29.49
CA CYS A 53 0.26 -12.88 -29.48
C CYS A 53 0.73 -14.29 -29.85
N ALA A 54 1.99 -14.38 -30.31
CA ALA A 54 2.60 -15.66 -30.58
C ALA A 54 2.76 -16.50 -29.30
N ALA A 55 2.97 -17.81 -29.46
CA ALA A 55 3.24 -18.68 -28.33
C ALA A 55 4.49 -18.20 -27.55
N GLY A 56 4.36 -18.11 -26.21
CA GLY A 56 5.45 -17.64 -25.34
C GLY A 56 5.53 -16.12 -25.18
N GLU A 57 4.65 -15.37 -25.83
CA GLU A 57 4.49 -13.92 -25.64
C GLU A 57 3.23 -13.63 -24.80
N GLU A 58 3.15 -12.41 -24.29
CA GLU A 58 2.00 -11.88 -23.56
C GLU A 58 1.61 -10.50 -24.10
N MET A 59 0.31 -10.23 -24.13
CA MET A 59 -0.25 -8.98 -24.64
C MET A 59 -0.32 -7.95 -23.53
N GLN A 60 0.31 -6.79 -23.74
CA GLN A 60 0.27 -5.65 -22.83
C GLN A 60 0.14 -4.36 -23.62
N ALA A 61 -0.85 -3.53 -23.26
CA ALA A 61 -1.13 -2.25 -23.92
C ALA A 61 -1.16 -2.33 -25.47
N GLY A 62 -1.72 -3.42 -26.02
CA GLY A 62 -1.87 -3.62 -27.47
C GLY A 62 -0.62 -4.14 -28.20
N LEU A 63 0.46 -4.47 -27.49
CA LEU A 63 1.68 -5.05 -28.04
C LEU A 63 1.98 -6.41 -27.42
N CYS A 64 2.66 -7.27 -28.18
CA CYS A 64 3.13 -8.58 -27.75
C CYS A 64 4.58 -8.50 -27.29
N TYR A 65 4.83 -8.95 -26.07
CA TYR A 65 6.16 -9.01 -25.48
C TYR A 65 6.53 -10.45 -25.11
N PRO A 66 7.81 -10.84 -25.18
CA PRO A 66 8.26 -12.09 -24.59
C PRO A 66 7.92 -12.16 -23.10
N LYS A 67 7.49 -13.33 -22.62
CA LYS A 67 7.30 -13.55 -21.18
C LYS A 67 8.60 -13.35 -20.41
N CYS A 68 8.50 -12.77 -19.23
CA CYS A 68 9.65 -12.60 -18.35
C CYS A 68 10.15 -13.94 -17.78
N ARG A 69 11.41 -13.96 -17.33
CA ARG A 69 11.99 -15.08 -16.60
C ARG A 69 11.28 -15.26 -15.27
N SER A 70 11.36 -16.47 -14.69
CA SER A 70 10.76 -16.74 -13.39
C SER A 70 11.27 -15.75 -12.32
N GLY A 71 10.35 -15.26 -11.48
CA GLY A 71 10.63 -14.23 -10.46
C GLY A 71 10.60 -12.79 -10.99
N TYR A 72 10.25 -12.58 -12.26
CA TYR A 72 10.10 -11.26 -12.86
C TYR A 72 8.69 -11.06 -13.41
N VAL A 73 8.17 -9.85 -13.25
CA VAL A 73 6.88 -9.40 -13.77
C VAL A 73 7.13 -8.41 -14.89
N GLY A 74 6.42 -8.60 -16.00
CA GLY A 74 6.55 -7.75 -17.16
C GLY A 74 5.65 -6.53 -17.09
N GLU A 75 6.21 -5.35 -17.27
CA GLU A 75 5.46 -4.10 -17.46
C GLU A 75 5.96 -3.42 -18.74
N GLY A 76 5.23 -3.62 -19.83
CA GLY A 76 5.58 -3.16 -21.17
C GLY A 76 6.94 -3.73 -21.63
N PRO A 77 7.94 -2.89 -21.99
CA PRO A 77 9.22 -3.37 -22.51
C PRO A 77 10.19 -3.90 -21.44
N ILE A 78 9.85 -3.81 -20.16
CA ILE A 78 10.76 -4.11 -19.04
C ILE A 78 10.23 -5.29 -18.23
N CYS A 79 11.13 -6.17 -17.82
CA CYS A 79 10.90 -7.17 -16.78
C CYS A 79 11.48 -6.67 -15.46
N TRP A 80 10.64 -6.56 -14.42
CA TRP A 80 10.99 -6.14 -13.07
C TRP A 80 11.05 -7.33 -12.13
N GLU A 81 12.08 -7.42 -11.29
CA GLU A 81 12.14 -8.45 -10.26
C GLU A 81 11.05 -8.23 -9.20
N THR A 82 10.42 -9.31 -8.76
CA THR A 82 9.47 -9.24 -7.65
C THR A 82 10.17 -8.86 -6.36
N CYS A 83 9.60 -7.92 -5.61
CA CYS A 83 10.15 -7.51 -4.33
C CYS A 83 10.29 -8.68 -3.35
N ALA A 84 11.39 -8.69 -2.58
CA ALA A 84 11.59 -9.63 -1.50
C ALA A 84 10.46 -9.55 -0.45
N SER A 85 10.22 -10.64 0.29
CA SER A 85 9.17 -10.69 1.31
C SER A 85 9.33 -9.57 2.36
N GLY A 86 8.21 -8.93 2.71
CA GLY A 86 8.18 -7.81 3.65
C GLY A 86 8.57 -6.46 3.05
N PHE A 87 8.67 -6.37 1.72
CA PHE A 87 8.77 -5.14 0.96
C PHE A 87 7.49 -4.92 0.16
N THR A 88 7.13 -3.66 0.01
CA THR A 88 6.06 -3.20 -0.86
C THR A 88 6.68 -2.72 -2.17
N ASP A 89 6.05 -3.08 -3.28
CA ASP A 89 6.43 -2.64 -4.61
C ASP A 89 5.87 -1.24 -4.88
N THR A 90 6.73 -0.32 -5.29
CA THR A 90 6.38 1.07 -5.68
C THR A 90 6.75 1.37 -7.13
N GLY A 91 6.84 0.34 -7.97
CA GLY A 91 7.11 0.40 -9.40
C GLY A 91 8.60 0.26 -9.73
N PHE A 92 9.40 1.24 -9.35
CA PHE A 92 10.86 1.20 -9.60
C PHE A 92 11.66 0.72 -8.38
N PHE A 93 11.05 0.76 -7.20
CA PHE A 93 11.69 0.48 -5.95
C PHE A 93 10.87 -0.51 -5.13
N CYS A 94 11.57 -1.32 -4.36
CA CYS A 94 11.02 -2.06 -3.25
C CYS A 94 11.29 -1.29 -1.96
N HIS A 95 10.24 -0.97 -1.21
CA HIS A 95 10.36 -0.24 0.04
C HIS A 95 9.85 -1.06 1.22
N ARG A 96 10.54 -0.94 2.35
CA ARG A 96 10.07 -1.39 3.65
C ARG A 96 10.15 -0.22 4.61
N ASN A 97 9.02 0.10 5.23
CA ASN A 97 8.93 1.20 6.17
C ASN A 97 9.80 0.96 7.40
N SER A 98 10.21 2.06 8.02
CA SER A 98 10.79 2.02 9.36
C SER A 98 9.73 1.51 10.33
N HIS A 99 10.19 0.82 11.37
CA HIS A 99 9.29 0.32 12.41
C HIS A 99 9.94 0.52 13.76
N VAL A 100 9.18 1.12 14.68
CA VAL A 100 9.58 1.33 16.06
C VAL A 100 8.63 0.53 16.94
N THR A 101 9.19 -0.26 17.84
CA THR A 101 8.43 -1.03 18.82
C THR A 101 9.11 -0.95 20.19
N SER A 102 8.41 -1.27 21.27
CA SER A 102 9.01 -1.29 22.60
C SER A 102 9.97 -2.47 22.77
N THR A 103 11.02 -2.30 23.57
CA THR A 103 11.93 -3.43 23.89
C THR A 103 11.33 -4.34 24.95
N ASN A 104 11.82 -5.58 25.02
CA ASN A 104 11.56 -6.41 26.18
C ASN A 104 12.51 -5.99 27.31
N THR A 105 11.91 -5.49 28.40
CA THR A 105 12.60 -4.96 29.58
C THR A 105 12.43 -5.83 30.82
N SER A 106 11.94 -7.06 30.67
CA SER A 106 11.65 -7.96 31.81
C SER A 106 12.89 -8.31 32.64
N LYS A 107 14.09 -8.17 32.06
CA LYS A 107 15.38 -8.38 32.74
C LYS A 107 15.99 -7.10 33.31
N CYS A 108 15.37 -5.95 33.06
CA CYS A 108 15.91 -4.69 33.48
C CYS A 108 15.49 -4.35 34.90
N PRO A 109 16.43 -3.89 35.75
CA PRO A 109 16.08 -3.38 37.07
C PRO A 109 15.11 -2.20 36.97
N TRP A 110 14.26 -2.03 37.98
CA TRP A 110 13.25 -0.99 38.02
C TRP A 110 13.83 0.43 37.85
N TYR A 111 15.06 0.66 38.33
CA TYR A 111 15.75 1.96 38.24
C TYR A 111 16.42 2.20 36.87
N ASN A 112 16.56 1.18 36.02
CA ASN A 112 17.02 1.30 34.63
C ASN A 112 16.10 0.53 33.69
N LYS A 113 14.82 0.89 33.71
CA LYS A 113 13.75 0.18 33.00
C LYS A 113 14.03 -0.04 31.51
N CYS A 114 14.80 0.84 30.88
CA CYS A 114 15.09 0.76 29.44
C CYS A 114 16.48 0.21 29.09
N GLY A 115 17.26 -0.21 30.08
CA GLY A 115 18.60 -0.73 29.83
C GLY A 115 19.54 0.29 29.19
N LEU A 116 19.40 1.58 29.49
CA LEU A 116 20.33 2.58 28.96
C LEU A 116 21.72 2.32 29.56
N GLY A 117 22.72 2.05 28.71
CA GLY A 117 24.07 1.67 29.15
C GLY A 117 24.18 0.28 29.78
N SER A 118 23.11 -0.52 29.81
CA SER A 118 23.14 -1.91 30.28
C SER A 118 22.41 -2.82 29.30
N SER A 119 23.04 -3.91 28.85
CA SER A 119 22.48 -4.81 27.83
C SER A 119 21.34 -5.72 28.35
N CYS A 120 20.50 -5.23 29.27
CA CYS A 120 19.37 -5.97 29.83
C CYS A 120 18.13 -5.93 28.92
N SER A 121 17.96 -4.87 28.12
CA SER A 121 16.86 -4.75 27.16
C SER A 121 17.16 -5.57 25.92
N THR A 122 16.13 -6.23 25.37
CA THR A 122 16.28 -7.11 24.20
C THR A 122 15.32 -6.72 23.09
N CYS A 123 15.83 -6.82 21.86
CA CYS A 123 15.10 -6.49 20.64
C CYS A 123 14.99 -7.71 19.70
N PRO A 124 13.93 -7.78 18.88
CA PRO A 124 13.83 -8.77 17.81
C PRO A 124 15.00 -8.67 16.83
N SER A 125 15.29 -9.76 16.12
CA SER A 125 16.32 -9.77 15.09
C SER A 125 16.08 -8.70 14.01
N GLY A 126 17.14 -8.03 13.59
CA GLY A 126 17.08 -6.95 12.60
C GLY A 126 16.63 -5.59 13.13
N TYR A 127 16.47 -5.44 14.45
CA TYR A 127 16.22 -4.15 15.11
C TYR A 127 17.47 -3.68 15.85
N LYS A 128 17.69 -2.36 15.84
CA LYS A 128 18.65 -1.67 16.69
C LYS A 128 17.98 -1.39 18.03
N ASN A 129 18.70 -1.64 19.11
CA ASN A 129 18.23 -1.34 20.47
C ASN A 129 18.63 0.09 20.83
N ASP A 130 17.66 0.98 20.88
CA ASP A 130 17.83 2.38 21.25
C ASP A 130 17.44 2.62 22.74
N GLY A 131 17.31 1.54 23.53
CA GLY A 131 16.99 1.54 24.96
C GLY A 131 15.54 1.11 25.24
N CYS A 132 14.63 2.08 25.30
CA CYS A 132 13.20 1.81 25.51
C CYS A 132 12.49 1.32 24.24
N THR A 133 13.11 1.55 23.08
CA THR A 133 12.58 1.19 21.77
C THR A 133 13.56 0.35 20.96
N CYS A 134 13.00 -0.52 20.15
CA CYS A 134 13.66 -1.25 19.09
C CYS A 134 13.29 -0.56 17.78
N ARG A 135 14.30 -0.15 17.01
CA ARG A 135 14.09 0.51 15.74
C ARG A 135 14.65 -0.30 14.58
N ARG A 136 13.82 -0.51 13.57
CA ARG A 136 14.24 -1.03 12.27
C ARG A 136 14.23 0.12 11.28
N ASP A 137 15.36 0.32 10.61
CA ASP A 137 15.50 1.34 9.58
C ASP A 137 14.56 1.05 8.39
N ALA A 138 14.07 2.12 7.77
CA ALA A 138 13.49 2.02 6.45
C ALA A 138 14.57 1.51 5.48
N TYR A 139 14.18 0.62 4.57
CA TYR A 139 15.09 0.13 3.54
C TYR A 139 14.40 0.23 2.19
N ILE A 140 15.07 0.88 1.25
CA ILE A 140 14.60 1.09 -0.11
C ILE A 140 15.71 0.64 -1.04
N TYR A 141 15.37 -0.18 -2.02
CA TYR A 141 16.30 -0.57 -3.07
C TYR A 141 15.60 -0.55 -4.42
N ALA A 142 16.36 -0.24 -5.47
CA ALA A 142 15.85 -0.28 -6.84
C ALA A 142 15.61 -1.74 -7.26
N GLN A 143 14.49 -2.00 -7.92
CA GLN A 143 14.20 -3.31 -8.48
C GLN A 143 15.18 -3.62 -9.61
N PRO A 144 15.88 -4.77 -9.55
CA PRO A 144 16.62 -5.25 -10.71
C PRO A 144 15.67 -5.43 -11.89
N SER A 145 16.13 -5.04 -13.07
CA SER A 145 15.33 -5.12 -14.27
C SER A 145 16.15 -5.43 -15.51
N TYR A 146 15.49 -5.91 -16.54
CA TYR A 146 16.08 -6.08 -17.86
C TYR A 146 15.04 -5.84 -18.94
N GLY A 147 15.52 -5.38 -20.10
CA GLY A 147 14.67 -5.15 -21.26
C GLY A 147 14.30 -6.46 -21.97
N ARG A 148 13.08 -6.52 -22.50
CA ARG A 148 12.58 -7.63 -23.33
C ARG A 148 12.13 -7.20 -24.73
N GLY A 149 12.60 -6.03 -25.17
CA GLY A 149 12.31 -5.44 -26.48
C GLY A 149 11.15 -4.45 -26.48
N VAL A 150 10.92 -3.79 -27.61
CA VAL A 150 9.90 -2.74 -27.79
C VAL A 150 8.48 -3.27 -28.03
N GLY A 151 8.31 -4.59 -28.03
CA GLY A 151 7.05 -5.25 -28.35
C GLY A 151 6.82 -5.38 -29.87
N LYS A 152 5.92 -6.29 -30.22
CA LYS A 152 5.50 -6.55 -31.61
C LYS A 152 4.00 -6.30 -31.74
N VAL A 153 3.55 -5.91 -32.92
CA VAL A 153 2.12 -5.85 -33.20
C VAL A 153 1.52 -7.26 -33.15
N PRO A 154 0.38 -7.48 -32.48
CA PRO A 154 -0.29 -8.77 -32.46
C PRO A 154 -0.80 -9.14 -33.85
N SER A 155 -0.99 -10.44 -34.09
CA SER A 155 -1.68 -10.90 -35.29
C SER A 155 -3.18 -10.77 -35.08
N CYS A 156 -3.85 -10.01 -35.95
CA CYS A 156 -5.28 -9.75 -35.86
C CYS A 156 -5.99 -10.34 -37.09
N ASN A 157 -7.02 -11.15 -36.85
CA ASN A 157 -7.86 -11.70 -37.91
C ASN A 157 -9.29 -11.17 -37.74
N SER A 158 -9.99 -10.95 -38.85
CA SER A 158 -11.42 -10.64 -38.83
C SER A 158 -12.24 -11.92 -38.59
N TYR A 159 -13.33 -11.80 -37.83
CA TYR A 159 -14.31 -12.85 -37.53
C TYR A 159 -15.67 -12.47 -38.11
#